data_AF-A0A6B0XB66-F1
#
_entry.id   AF-A0A6B0XB66-F1
#
_cell.length_a   1.000
_cell.length_b   1.000
_cell.length_c   1.000
_cell.angle_alpha   90.00
_cell.angle_beta   90.00
_cell.angle_gamma   90.00
#
_symmetry.space_group_name_H-M   'P 1'
#
loop_
_entity.id
_entity.type
_entity.pdbx_description
1 polymer ?
#
loop_
_entity_poly.entity_id
_entity_poly.type
_entity_poly.pdbx_seq_one_letter_code
_entity_poly.pdbx_strand_id
1 'polypeptide(L)'
;EQLRSQLSPKCPLPMNKQKGSMRAHNFLTCIVNMLVEAGIKGLPCDYDPRRLTTLTRAAKPARTLSRRLDGCFPRTVNPIAVWEIKEYYYTTTFGSRVADGVYETLLDGYEIAEARENLGVDVQHLLIVDAYGTWWDLGRSYLCRIIDMLHMGYVDEVLFGYETVERLPEIVEGWVTTYKSRTIK
;
A
#
# COMPACT_ATOMS: atom_id res chain seq x y z
N GLU A 1 -9.98 12.52 12.30
CA GLU A 1 -10.48 13.91 12.42
C GLU A 1 -9.38 14.97 12.37
N GLN A 2 -8.40 14.96 13.27
CA GLN A 2 -7.32 15.97 13.27
C GLN A 2 -6.60 16.12 11.92
N LEU A 3 -6.11 15.00 11.37
CA LEU A 3 -5.38 15.00 10.10
C LEU A 3 -6.22 15.54 8.93
N ARG A 4 -7.51 15.18 8.91
CA ARG A 4 -8.46 15.68 7.90
C ARG A 4 -8.64 17.19 7.99
N SER A 5 -8.75 17.73 9.20
CA SER A 5 -8.86 19.17 9.41
C SER A 5 -7.59 19.91 8.99
N GLN A 6 -6.41 19.33 9.24
CA GLN A 6 -5.12 19.94 8.91
C GLN A 6 -4.84 19.93 7.41
N LEU A 7 -5.12 18.82 6.73
CA LEU A 7 -4.75 18.63 5.32
C LEU A 7 -5.84 19.05 4.33
N SER A 8 -7.10 19.18 4.78
CA SER A 8 -8.24 19.52 3.91
C SER A 8 -8.30 18.69 2.62
N PRO A 9 -8.31 17.35 2.73
CA PRO A 9 -8.07 16.46 1.61
C PRO A 9 -9.21 16.48 0.58
N LYS A 10 -8.85 16.22 -0.67
CA LYS A 10 -9.77 15.97 -1.80
C LYS A 10 -9.74 14.51 -2.24
N CYS A 11 -8.86 13.69 -1.68
CA CYS A 11 -8.76 12.28 -1.95
C CYS A 11 -10.00 11.51 -1.44
N PRO A 12 -10.24 10.29 -1.94
CA PRO A 12 -11.29 9.44 -1.40
C PRO A 12 -11.09 9.13 0.09
N LEU A 13 -12.16 9.23 0.88
CA LEU A 13 -12.21 8.83 2.29
C LEU A 13 -13.25 7.71 2.46
N PRO A 14 -12.89 6.45 2.17
CA PRO A 14 -13.85 5.35 2.11
C PRO A 14 -14.39 4.97 3.49
N MET A 15 -15.63 4.49 3.51
CA MET A 15 -16.24 3.87 4.68
C MET A 15 -15.85 2.39 4.77
N ASN A 16 -15.75 1.86 5.99
CA ASN A 16 -15.59 0.44 6.23
C ASN A 16 -16.84 -0.35 5.75
N LYS A 17 -16.68 -1.67 5.61
CA LYS A 17 -17.78 -2.56 5.17
C LYS A 17 -18.79 -2.90 6.29
N GLN A 18 -18.60 -2.35 7.50
CA GLN A 18 -19.44 -2.63 8.65
C GLN A 18 -20.78 -1.88 8.56
N LYS A 19 -21.77 -2.34 9.33
CA LYS A 19 -23.12 -1.76 9.38
C LYS A 19 -23.44 -1.21 10.77
N GLY A 20 -24.48 -0.39 10.85
CA GLY A 20 -24.99 0.14 12.11
C GLY A 20 -23.95 1.00 12.85
N SER A 21 -23.84 0.80 14.15
CA SER A 21 -22.91 1.55 15.03
C SER A 21 -21.43 1.31 14.72
N MET A 22 -21.08 0.21 14.05
CA MET A 22 -19.70 -0.09 13.65
C MET A 22 -19.33 0.52 12.28
N ARG A 23 -20.30 1.13 11.59
CA ARG A 23 -20.04 1.82 10.32
C ARG A 23 -19.24 3.09 10.59
N ALA A 24 -17.99 3.09 10.16
CA ALA A 24 -17.07 4.21 10.30
C ALA A 24 -16.25 4.39 9.02
N HIS A 25 -15.39 5.41 8.98
CA HIS A 25 -14.36 5.48 7.95
C HIS A 25 -13.41 4.29 8.11
N ASN A 26 -12.86 3.81 6.99
CA ASN A 26 -11.69 2.93 7.02
C ASN A 26 -10.49 3.81 7.37
N PHE A 27 -10.10 3.85 8.65
CA PHE A 27 -9.30 4.95 9.18
C PHE A 27 -7.90 4.95 8.60
N LEU A 28 -7.23 3.80 8.54
CA LEU A 28 -5.89 3.64 8.01
C LEU A 28 -5.87 3.97 6.52
N THR A 29 -6.84 3.46 5.74
CA THR A 29 -6.95 3.83 4.32
C THR A 29 -7.15 5.33 4.14
N CYS A 30 -8.00 5.96 4.97
CA CYS A 30 -8.19 7.41 4.92
C CYS A 30 -6.89 8.17 5.26
N ILE A 31 -6.15 7.73 6.29
CA ILE A 31 -4.86 8.31 6.69
C ILE A 31 -3.86 8.23 5.54
N VAL A 32 -3.67 7.03 4.97
CA VAL A 32 -2.77 6.81 3.84
C VAL A 32 -3.14 7.70 2.66
N ASN A 33 -4.42 7.75 2.28
CA ASN A 33 -4.87 8.58 1.16
C ASN A 33 -4.58 10.07 1.39
N MET A 34 -4.84 10.58 2.60
CA MET A 34 -4.59 11.98 2.93
C MET A 34 -3.10 12.33 2.90
N LEU A 35 -2.25 11.46 3.44
CA LEU A 35 -0.80 11.67 3.48
C LEU A 35 -0.18 11.58 2.09
N VAL A 36 -0.60 10.60 1.29
CA VAL A 36 -0.19 10.48 -0.12
C VAL A 36 -0.63 11.72 -0.89
N GLU A 37 -1.89 12.14 -0.78
CA GLU A 37 -2.39 13.35 -1.48
C GLU A 37 -1.58 14.60 -1.15
N ALA A 38 -1.34 14.83 0.15
CA ALA A 38 -0.54 15.96 0.61
C ALA A 38 0.89 15.91 0.07
N GLY A 39 1.51 14.72 0.09
CA GLY A 39 2.89 14.52 -0.33
C GLY A 39 3.09 14.62 -1.86
N ILE A 40 2.15 14.11 -2.66
CA ILE A 40 2.28 14.09 -4.12
C ILE A 40 2.02 15.44 -4.79
N LYS A 41 1.49 16.44 -4.06
CA LYS A 41 1.31 17.83 -4.51
C LYS A 41 0.56 17.95 -5.85
N GLY A 42 -0.52 17.17 -6.00
CA GLY A 42 -1.40 17.20 -7.18
C GLY A 42 -0.97 16.34 -8.37
N LEU A 43 0.11 15.55 -8.23
CA LEU A 43 0.47 14.54 -9.22
C LEU A 43 -0.59 13.41 -9.30
N PRO A 44 -0.67 12.68 -10.43
CA PRO A 44 -1.61 11.57 -10.58
C PRO A 44 -1.36 10.48 -9.53
N CYS A 45 -2.44 9.90 -9.02
CA CYS A 45 -2.43 8.79 -8.07
C CYS A 45 -3.75 8.01 -8.20
N ASP A 46 -3.68 6.68 -8.14
CA ASP A 46 -4.84 5.81 -8.11
C ASP A 46 -5.02 5.27 -6.67
N TYR A 47 -5.91 5.88 -5.89
CA TYR A 47 -6.19 5.51 -4.48
C TYR A 47 -7.13 4.29 -4.31
N ASP A 48 -7.74 3.85 -5.41
CA ASP A 48 -8.51 2.60 -5.53
C ASP A 48 -8.40 2.19 -7.00
N PRO A 49 -7.30 1.50 -7.38
CA PRO A 49 -6.96 1.30 -8.78
C PRO A 49 -7.99 0.50 -9.57
N ARG A 50 -8.71 -0.44 -8.93
CA ARG A 50 -9.72 -1.35 -9.51
C ARG A 50 -9.28 -2.13 -10.75
N ARG A 51 -7.99 -2.15 -11.04
CA ARG A 51 -7.37 -2.77 -12.23
C ARG A 51 -6.06 -3.41 -11.79
N LEU A 52 -5.62 -4.41 -12.54
CA LEU A 52 -4.34 -5.05 -12.28
C LEU A 52 -3.20 -4.10 -12.66
N THR A 53 -2.14 -4.13 -11.87
CA THR A 53 -0.90 -3.41 -12.18
C THR A 53 -0.22 -4.09 -13.35
N THR A 54 0.16 -3.32 -14.37
CA THR A 54 0.81 -3.82 -15.58
C THR A 54 2.14 -3.11 -15.79
N LEU A 55 3.20 -3.91 -15.92
CA LEU A 55 4.53 -3.47 -16.27
C LEU A 55 4.74 -3.70 -17.75
N THR A 56 5.32 -2.71 -18.42
CA THR A 56 5.56 -2.71 -19.85
C THR A 56 7.04 -2.62 -20.15
N ARG A 57 7.46 -3.20 -21.27
CA ARG A 57 8.79 -3.04 -21.84
C ARG A 57 8.65 -2.70 -23.31
N ALA A 58 9.35 -1.65 -23.76
CA ALA A 58 9.22 -1.13 -25.13
C ALA A 58 7.75 -0.91 -25.56
N ALA A 59 6.96 -0.30 -24.67
CA ALA A 59 5.53 -0.01 -24.85
C ALA A 59 4.62 -1.25 -25.04
N LYS A 60 5.10 -2.46 -24.74
CA LYS A 60 4.29 -3.69 -24.76
C LYS A 60 4.13 -4.27 -23.34
N PRO A 61 2.97 -4.83 -22.98
CA PRO A 61 2.81 -5.54 -21.71
C PRO A 61 3.86 -6.63 -21.56
N ALA A 62 4.58 -6.63 -20.43
CA ALA A 62 5.62 -7.60 -20.10
C ALA A 62 5.23 -8.44 -18.88
N ARG A 63 4.58 -7.83 -17.89
CA ARG A 63 4.02 -8.50 -16.72
C ARG A 63 2.72 -7.80 -16.31
N THR A 64 1.76 -8.57 -15.84
CA THR A 64 0.59 -8.05 -15.13
C THR A 64 0.51 -8.81 -13.82
N LEU A 65 0.41 -8.08 -12.70
CA LEU A 65 0.27 -8.69 -11.39
C LEU A 65 -1.06 -9.45 -11.31
N SER A 66 -1.05 -10.54 -10.56
CA SER A 66 -2.19 -11.44 -10.42
C SER A 66 -3.35 -10.81 -9.65
N ARG A 67 -3.06 -9.78 -8.85
CA ARG A 67 -4.01 -9.12 -7.96
C ARG A 67 -4.09 -7.61 -8.16
N ARG A 68 -5.19 -7.07 -7.63
CA ARG A 68 -5.39 -5.62 -7.47
C ARG A 68 -4.82 -5.23 -6.12
N LEU A 69 -4.13 -4.09 -6.11
CA LEU A 69 -3.56 -3.50 -4.91
C LEU A 69 -4.47 -2.38 -4.41
N ASP A 70 -4.30 -1.98 -3.16
CA ASP A 70 -5.16 -0.97 -2.53
C ASP A 70 -4.86 0.44 -3.06
N GLY A 71 -3.64 0.70 -3.51
CA GLY A 71 -3.31 1.92 -4.25
C GLY A 71 -2.00 1.85 -5.01
N CYS A 72 -1.82 2.81 -5.92
CA CYS A 72 -0.57 2.96 -6.64
C CYS A 72 -0.30 4.40 -7.06
N PHE A 73 0.99 4.69 -7.23
CA PHE A 73 1.49 5.96 -7.70
C PHE A 73 2.46 5.76 -8.88
N PRO A 74 2.33 6.50 -9.98
CA PRO A 74 1.24 7.43 -10.28
C PRO A 74 -0.04 6.75 -10.78
N ARG A 75 0.10 5.58 -11.42
CA ARG A 75 -0.98 4.85 -12.10
C ARG A 75 -0.66 3.35 -12.17
N THR A 76 -1.65 2.53 -12.50
CA THR A 76 -1.46 1.06 -12.60
C THR A 76 -0.53 0.60 -13.72
N VAL A 77 -0.23 1.42 -14.72
CA VAL A 77 0.72 1.08 -15.79
C VAL A 77 2.07 1.69 -15.48
N ASN A 78 3.09 0.84 -15.28
CA ASN A 78 4.43 1.23 -14.83
C ASN A 78 4.44 2.14 -13.58
N PRO A 79 3.83 1.72 -12.46
CA PRO A 79 3.90 2.49 -11.23
C PRO A 79 5.34 2.71 -10.77
N ILE A 80 5.53 3.75 -9.98
CA ILE A 80 6.73 3.95 -9.15
C ILE A 80 6.57 3.18 -7.85
N ALA A 81 5.37 3.23 -7.27
CA ALA A 81 5.06 2.57 -6.02
C ALA A 81 3.65 1.97 -6.03
N VAL A 82 3.49 0.91 -5.27
CA VAL A 82 2.22 0.25 -4.98
C VAL A 82 2.14 -0.08 -3.50
N TRP A 83 0.94 -0.14 -2.94
CA TRP A 83 0.76 -0.46 -1.53
C TRP A 83 -0.49 -1.29 -1.25
N GLU A 84 -0.41 -2.05 -0.17
CA GLU A 84 -1.53 -2.74 0.47
C GLU A 84 -1.78 -2.20 1.87
N ILE A 85 -3.03 -2.20 2.30
CA ILE A 85 -3.50 -1.67 3.58
C ILE A 85 -4.28 -2.76 4.31
N LYS A 86 -3.78 -3.18 5.47
CA LYS A 86 -4.44 -4.21 6.29
C LYS A 86 -4.88 -3.61 7.63
N GLU A 87 -6.18 -3.37 7.76
CA GLU A 87 -6.83 -2.78 8.94
C GLU A 87 -7.81 -3.78 9.58
N TYR A 88 -7.67 -4.03 10.89
CA TYR A 88 -8.46 -5.05 11.61
C TYR A 88 -9.02 -4.60 12.99
N TYR A 89 -9.41 -3.34 13.18
CA TYR A 89 -9.77 -2.81 14.51
C TYR A 89 -10.94 -3.49 15.25
N TYR A 90 -11.88 -4.08 14.52
CA TYR A 90 -13.05 -4.74 15.11
C TYR A 90 -12.91 -6.27 15.13
N THR A 91 -11.73 -6.78 14.80
CA THR A 91 -11.46 -8.22 14.77
C THR A 91 -11.14 -8.74 16.16
N THR A 92 -11.90 -9.73 16.62
CA THR A 92 -11.70 -10.37 17.94
C THR A 92 -10.97 -11.71 17.86
N THR A 93 -10.78 -12.25 16.66
CA THR A 93 -10.12 -13.54 16.42
C THR A 93 -9.09 -13.44 15.31
N PHE A 94 -7.99 -14.17 15.43
CA PHE A 94 -7.11 -14.38 14.29
C PHE A 94 -7.70 -15.45 13.40
N GLY A 95 -7.89 -15.13 12.11
CA GLY A 95 -8.54 -16.03 11.17
C GLY A 95 -7.99 -15.87 9.76
N SER A 96 -8.55 -16.66 8.85
CA SER A 96 -8.07 -16.77 7.47
C SER A 96 -7.88 -15.41 6.79
N ARG A 97 -8.78 -14.45 6.99
CA ARG A 97 -8.67 -13.11 6.38
C ARG A 97 -7.40 -12.34 6.75
N VAL A 98 -6.85 -12.54 7.94
CA VAL A 98 -5.61 -11.88 8.37
C VAL A 98 -4.42 -12.60 7.74
N ALA A 99 -4.46 -13.92 7.72
CA ALA A 99 -3.46 -14.74 7.02
C ALA A 99 -3.44 -14.47 5.51
N ASP A 100 -4.61 -14.36 4.88
CA ASP A 100 -4.78 -14.03 3.47
C ASP A 100 -4.06 -12.71 3.17
N GLY A 101 -4.26 -11.68 4.01
CA GLY A 101 -3.56 -10.41 3.86
C GLY A 101 -2.04 -10.54 3.78
N VAL A 102 -1.43 -11.43 4.56
CA VAL A 102 0.02 -11.66 4.56
C VAL A 102 0.49 -12.42 3.33
N TYR A 103 -0.22 -13.50 2.95
CA TYR A 103 0.17 -14.31 1.81
C TYR A 103 -0.12 -13.64 0.47
N GLU A 104 -1.13 -12.78 0.42
CA GLU A 104 -1.39 -11.88 -0.71
C GLU A 104 -0.21 -10.93 -0.92
N THR A 105 0.25 -10.25 0.14
CA THR A 105 1.44 -9.39 0.07
C THR A 105 2.69 -10.16 -0.37
N LEU A 106 2.85 -11.38 0.13
CA LEU A 106 3.98 -12.24 -0.24
C LEU A 106 3.97 -12.57 -1.74
N LEU A 107 2.80 -12.88 -2.30
CA LEU A 107 2.63 -13.14 -3.72
C LEU A 107 2.93 -11.87 -4.53
N ASP A 108 2.33 -10.75 -4.18
CA ASP A 108 2.51 -9.48 -4.88
C ASP A 108 4.00 -9.06 -4.87
N GLY A 109 4.67 -9.22 -3.73
CA GLY A 109 6.10 -8.97 -3.59
C GLY A 109 6.98 -9.92 -4.41
N TYR A 110 6.65 -11.21 -4.46
CA TYR A 110 7.34 -12.18 -5.32
C TYR A 110 7.22 -11.80 -6.80
N GLU A 111 6.04 -11.41 -7.27
CA GLU A 111 5.83 -11.02 -8.67
C GLU A 111 6.60 -9.73 -9.03
N ILE A 112 6.69 -8.78 -8.10
CA ILE A 112 7.48 -7.55 -8.27
C ILE A 112 8.98 -7.87 -8.29
N ALA A 113 9.47 -8.72 -7.39
CA ALA A 113 10.86 -9.16 -7.39
C ALA A 113 11.22 -9.89 -8.69
N GLU A 114 10.35 -10.77 -9.18
CA GLU A 114 10.54 -11.45 -10.46
C GLU A 114 10.61 -10.46 -11.64
N ALA A 115 9.77 -9.42 -11.62
CA ALA A 115 9.81 -8.36 -12.64
C ALA A 115 11.10 -7.53 -12.56
N ARG A 116 11.60 -7.25 -11.36
CA ARG A 116 12.88 -6.57 -11.14
C ARG A 116 14.03 -7.39 -11.75
N GLU A 117 14.08 -8.68 -11.44
CA GLU A 117 15.15 -9.59 -11.90
C GLU A 117 15.10 -9.84 -13.41
N ASN A 118 13.93 -10.13 -13.96
CA ASN A 118 13.80 -10.59 -15.35
C ASN A 118 13.51 -9.48 -16.36
N LEU A 119 12.91 -8.37 -15.92
CA LEU A 119 12.53 -7.26 -16.80
C LEU A 119 13.34 -5.99 -16.57
N GLY A 120 14.09 -5.91 -15.46
CA GLY A 120 14.79 -4.69 -15.05
C GLY A 120 13.84 -3.54 -14.72
N VAL A 121 12.58 -3.85 -14.39
CA VAL A 121 11.56 -2.87 -14.00
C VAL A 121 11.38 -2.97 -12.50
N ASP A 122 11.66 -1.88 -11.80
CA ASP A 122 11.53 -1.80 -10.36
C ASP A 122 10.31 -0.95 -9.95
N VAL A 123 9.58 -1.46 -8.97
CA VAL A 123 8.38 -0.85 -8.38
C VAL A 123 8.51 -1.00 -6.88
N GLN A 124 8.38 0.10 -6.15
CA GLN A 124 8.41 0.06 -4.70
C GLN A 124 7.12 -0.56 -4.15
N HIS A 125 7.23 -1.53 -3.25
CA HIS A 125 6.12 -2.24 -2.65
C HIS A 125 6.03 -1.97 -1.15
N LEU A 126 4.91 -1.40 -0.71
CA LEU A 126 4.67 -1.08 0.69
C LEU A 126 3.54 -1.93 1.26
N LEU A 127 3.72 -2.37 2.51
CA LEU A 127 2.65 -2.93 3.33
C LEU A 127 2.37 -2.00 4.51
N ILE A 128 1.12 -1.59 4.69
CA ILE A 128 0.72 -0.69 5.77
C ILE A 128 -0.31 -1.42 6.63
N VAL A 129 0.00 -1.61 7.92
CA VAL A 129 -0.85 -2.41 8.81
C VAL A 129 -1.17 -1.67 10.11
N ASP A 130 -2.38 -1.89 10.62
CA ASP A 130 -2.79 -1.43 11.95
C ASP A 130 -3.81 -2.42 12.56
N ALA A 131 -4.06 -2.27 13.86
CA ALA A 131 -4.69 -3.19 14.82
C ALA A 131 -3.67 -3.98 15.66
N TYR A 132 -3.07 -3.29 16.64
CA TYR A 132 -2.10 -3.84 17.60
C TYR A 132 -2.48 -5.25 18.10
N GLY A 133 -3.68 -5.42 18.66
CA GLY A 133 -4.09 -6.72 19.21
C GLY A 133 -4.16 -7.84 18.17
N THR A 134 -4.50 -7.52 16.91
CA THR A 134 -4.49 -8.51 15.83
C THR A 134 -3.06 -8.96 15.50
N TRP A 135 -2.12 -8.03 15.38
CA TRP A 135 -0.78 -8.32 14.88
C TRP A 135 0.21 -8.74 15.98
N TRP A 136 0.18 -8.10 17.15
CA TRP A 136 1.10 -8.37 18.26
C TRP A 136 0.64 -9.54 19.13
N ASP A 137 -0.63 -9.55 19.52
CA ASP A 137 -1.12 -10.52 20.51
C ASP A 137 -1.57 -11.82 19.85
N LEU A 138 -2.45 -11.72 18.85
CA LEU A 138 -3.05 -12.90 18.22
C LEU A 138 -2.23 -13.44 17.04
N GLY A 139 -1.49 -12.57 16.35
CA GLY A 139 -0.90 -12.80 15.03
C GLY A 139 0.62 -12.93 15.01
N ARG A 140 1.27 -13.20 16.14
CA ARG A 140 2.74 -13.10 16.25
C ARG A 140 3.50 -13.90 15.18
N SER A 141 3.05 -15.10 14.83
CA SER A 141 3.68 -15.91 13.78
C SER A 141 3.62 -15.25 12.39
N TYR A 142 2.53 -14.53 12.11
CA TYR A 142 2.33 -13.78 10.87
C TYR A 142 3.09 -12.46 10.86
N LEU A 143 3.23 -11.80 12.01
CA LEU A 143 4.16 -10.68 12.15
C LEU A 143 5.58 -11.11 11.77
N CYS A 144 6.05 -12.28 12.22
CA CYS A 144 7.34 -12.82 11.78
C CYS A 144 7.42 -13.01 10.25
N ARG A 145 6.33 -13.45 9.60
CA ARG A 145 6.29 -13.57 8.13
C ARG A 145 6.40 -12.21 7.43
N ILE A 146 5.78 -11.17 7.99
CA ILE A 146 5.93 -9.80 7.49
C ILE A 146 7.40 -9.34 7.56
N ILE A 147 8.06 -9.62 8.69
CA ILE A 147 9.48 -9.34 8.84
C ILE A 147 10.34 -10.17 7.88
N ASP A 148 9.99 -11.43 7.60
CA ASP A 148 10.69 -12.22 6.59
C ASP A 148 10.54 -11.60 5.20
N MET A 149 9.35 -11.11 4.84
CA MET A 149 9.12 -10.45 3.54
C MET A 149 9.98 -9.20 3.35
N LEU A 150 10.21 -8.43 4.42
CA LEU A 150 11.17 -7.32 4.42
C LEU A 150 12.59 -7.81 4.11
N HIS A 151 13.06 -8.84 4.82
CA HIS A 151 14.41 -9.38 4.61
C HIS A 151 14.61 -10.03 3.23
N MET A 152 13.55 -10.62 2.68
CA MET A 152 13.55 -11.19 1.32
C MET A 152 13.49 -10.12 0.23
N GLY A 153 13.22 -8.85 0.57
CA GLY A 153 13.04 -7.77 -0.41
C GLY A 153 11.75 -7.88 -1.22
N TYR A 154 10.73 -8.56 -0.67
CA TYR A 154 9.39 -8.68 -1.27
C TYR A 154 8.49 -7.51 -0.90
N VAL A 155 8.77 -6.86 0.23
CA VAL A 155 8.26 -5.54 0.57
C VAL A 155 9.46 -4.66 0.87
N ASP A 156 9.43 -3.42 0.39
CA ASP A 156 10.51 -2.47 0.61
C ASP A 156 10.34 -1.71 1.93
N GLU A 157 9.09 -1.48 2.35
CA GLU A 157 8.74 -0.82 3.61
C GLU A 157 7.50 -1.50 4.21
N VAL A 158 7.48 -1.63 5.54
CA VAL A 158 6.28 -2.02 6.29
C VAL A 158 6.03 -0.97 7.35
N LEU A 159 4.85 -0.34 7.31
CA LEU A 159 4.48 0.73 8.25
C LEU A 159 3.45 0.22 9.24
N PHE A 160 3.72 0.41 10.54
CA PHE A 160 2.85 -0.04 11.62
C PHE A 160 2.14 1.12 12.34
N GLY A 161 0.83 1.20 12.21
CA GLY A 161 -0.01 2.16 12.95
C GLY A 161 0.49 3.60 12.80
N TYR A 162 0.90 4.23 13.92
CA TYR A 162 1.36 5.62 13.95
C TYR A 162 2.59 5.90 13.09
N GLU A 163 3.45 4.91 12.86
CA GLU A 163 4.59 5.02 11.95
C GLU A 163 4.15 5.47 10.54
N THR A 164 2.94 5.10 10.13
CA THR A 164 2.34 5.57 8.87
C THR A 164 2.31 7.10 8.79
N VAL A 165 2.01 7.78 9.89
CA VAL A 165 1.92 9.25 9.92
C VAL A 165 3.29 9.91 9.83
N GLU A 166 4.31 9.29 10.43
CA GLU A 166 5.66 9.85 10.49
C GLU A 166 6.46 9.53 9.22
N ARG A 167 6.41 8.28 8.76
CA ARG A 167 7.32 7.76 7.73
C ARG A 167 6.79 7.89 6.31
N LEU A 168 5.47 7.75 6.10
CA LEU A 168 4.89 7.79 4.76
C LEU A 168 5.14 9.11 4.01
N PRO A 169 5.07 10.31 4.64
CA PRO A 169 5.37 11.56 3.95
C PRO A 169 6.76 11.57 3.28
N GLU A 170 7.79 11.10 3.98
CA GLU A 170 9.16 11.04 3.45
C GLU A 170 9.27 10.07 2.28
N ILE A 171 8.61 8.90 2.37
CA ILE A 171 8.60 7.92 1.28
C ILE A 171 7.95 8.53 0.02
N VAL A 172 6.83 9.24 0.19
CA VAL A 172 6.10 9.90 -0.89
C VAL A 172 6.95 10.99 -1.58
N GLU A 173 7.79 11.73 -0.83
CA GLU A 173 8.72 12.68 -1.43
C GLU A 173 9.72 12.02 -2.39
N GLY A 174 10.17 10.80 -2.06
CA GLY A 174 10.97 9.96 -2.95
C GLY A 174 10.23 9.60 -4.24
N TRP A 175 8.93 9.31 -4.15
CA TRP A 175 8.10 9.02 -5.32
C TRP A 175 7.98 10.24 -6.25
N VAL A 176 7.73 11.43 -5.68
CA VAL A 176 7.63 12.69 -6.43
C VAL A 176 8.93 12.98 -7.18
N THR A 177 10.06 12.79 -6.52
CA THR A 177 11.40 12.97 -7.12
C THR A 177 11.59 12.02 -8.31
N THR A 178 11.24 10.74 -8.12
CA THR A 178 11.32 9.71 -9.17
C THR A 178 10.37 10.00 -10.33
N TYR A 179 9.15 10.49 -10.06
CA TYR A 179 8.19 10.84 -11.10
C TYR A 179 8.71 11.96 -11.99
N LYS A 180 9.19 13.04 -11.38
CA LYS A 180 9.73 14.19 -12.11
C LYS A 180 10.94 13.80 -12.97
N SER A 181 11.82 12.94 -12.48
CA SER A 181 12.99 12.49 -13.25
C SER A 181 12.61 11.61 -14.45
N ARG A 182 11.53 10.81 -14.35
CA ARG A 182 11.00 10.01 -15.47
C ARG A 182 10.28 10.84 -16.53
N THR A 183 9.69 12.00 -16.17
CA THR A 183 8.93 12.84 -17.12
C THR A 183 9.78 13.89 -17.85
N ILE A 184 10.95 14.24 -17.31
CA ILE A 184 11.89 15.20 -17.94
C ILE A 184 12.73 14.53 -19.05
N LYS A 185 12.82 13.20 -19.07
CA LYS A 185 13.47 12.42 -20.13
C LYS A 185 12.50 12.13 -21.27
#